data_AF-A0A3B8YTE1-F1
#
_entry.id   AF-A0A3B8YTE1-F1
#
_cell.length_a   1.000
_cell.length_b   1.000
_cell.length_c   1.000
_cell.angle_alpha   90.00
_cell.angle_beta   90.00
_cell.angle_gamma   90.00
#
_symmetry.space_group_name_H-M   'P 1'
#
loop_
_entity.id
_entity.type
_entity.pdbx_description
1 polymer ?
#
loop_
_entity_poly.entity_id
_entity_poly.type
_entity_poly.pdbx_seq_one_letter_code
_entity_poly.pdbx_strand_id
1 'polypeptide(L)' 'MHYDPTTPALTQFMMMLIRPDNLPIIGMLVLVLGFTFLGFKEARKNDELIRQGREDEVLRRMQE' A
#
# COMPACT_ATOMS: atom_id res chain seq x y z
N MET A 1 -0.29 -21.78 -21.97
CA MET A 1 -1.28 -21.61 -20.89
C MET A 1 -2.51 -22.37 -21.32
N HIS A 2 -2.73 -23.58 -20.79
CA HIS A 2 -3.89 -24.39 -21.12
C HIS A 2 -5.07 -23.83 -20.33
N TYR A 3 -6.04 -23.22 -21.01
CA TYR A 3 -7.25 -22.69 -20.37
C TYR A 3 -8.13 -23.88 -20.01
N ASP A 4 -8.17 -24.22 -18.72
CA ASP A 4 -9.07 -25.23 -18.19
C ASP A 4 -10.29 -24.54 -17.55
N PRO A 5 -11.49 -24.63 -18.18
CA PRO A 5 -12.69 -23.96 -17.73
C PRO A 5 -13.21 -24.47 -16.37
N THR A 6 -12.68 -25.57 -15.85
CA THR A 6 -13.07 -26.12 -14.54
C THR A 6 -12.31 -25.48 -13.38
N THR A 7 -11.26 -24.70 -13.67
CA THR A 7 -10.42 -24.07 -12.64
C THR A 7 -11.15 -22.89 -12.00
N PRO A 8 -11.32 -22.84 -10.66
CA PRO A 8 -11.95 -21.72 -9.99
C PRO A 8 -11.29 -20.38 -10.33
N ALA A 9 -12.08 -19.32 -10.51
CA ALA A 9 -11.58 -17.99 -10.87
C ALA A 9 -10.52 -17.46 -9.89
N LEU A 10 -10.70 -17.73 -8.59
CA LEU A 10 -9.71 -17.40 -7.55
C LEU A 10 -8.38 -18.13 -7.77
N THR A 11 -8.42 -19.40 -8.15
CA THR A 11 -7.23 -20.19 -8.44
C THR A 11 -6.51 -19.65 -9.66
N GLN A 12 -7.23 -19.29 -10.72
CA GLN A 12 -6.65 -18.66 -11.91
C GLN A 12 -6.00 -17.31 -11.58
N PHE A 13 -6.67 -16.50 -10.75
CA PHE A 13 -6.15 -15.22 -10.29
C PHE A 13 -4.89 -15.38 -9.42
N MET A 14 -4.88 -16.36 -8.50
CA MET A 14 -3.69 -16.68 -7.69
C MET A 14 -2.53 -17.19 -8.57
N MET A 15 -2.80 -18.05 -9.56
CA MET A 15 -1.79 -18.52 -10.50
C MET A 15 -1.22 -17.39 -11.38
N MET A 16 -2.05 -16.40 -11.74
CA MET A 16 -1.60 -15.20 -12.42
C MET A 16 -0.69 -14.36 -11.51
N LEU A 17 -1.10 -14.12 -10.26
CA LEU A 17 -0.33 -13.32 -9.33
C LEU A 17 1.01 -13.97 -8.96
N ILE A 18 1.04 -15.26 -8.64
CA ILE A 18 2.25 -15.94 -8.14
C ILE A 18 3.21 -16.34 -9.27
N ARG A 19 2.86 -16.04 -10.53
CA ARG A 19 3.75 -16.32 -11.66
C ARG A 19 5.04 -15.50 -11.51
N PRO A 20 6.23 -16.13 -11.65
CA PRO A 20 7.51 -15.50 -11.34
C PRO A 20 7.83 -14.25 -12.19
N ASP A 21 7.28 -14.15 -13.40
CA ASP A 21 7.37 -12.98 -14.29
C ASP A 21 6.61 -11.75 -13.76
N ASN A 22 5.61 -11.94 -12.90
CA ASN A 22 4.79 -10.87 -12.31
C ASN A 22 5.32 -10.39 -10.95
N LEU A 23 6.40 -10.98 -10.43
CA LEU A 23 7.05 -10.57 -9.18
C LEU A 23 7.40 -9.07 -9.14
N PRO A 24 7.89 -8.43 -10.21
CA PRO A 24 8.15 -6.98 -10.20
C PRO A 24 6.89 -6.14 -9.97
N ILE A 25 5.76 -6.51 -10.59
CA ILE A 25 4.49 -5.80 -10.46
C ILE A 25 3.95 -5.94 -9.04
N ILE A 26 4.03 -7.14 -8.45
CA ILE A 26 3.66 -7.36 -7.05
C ILE A 26 4.52 -6.49 -6.13
N GLY A 27 5.84 -6.42 -6.39
CA GLY A 27 6.74 -5.53 -5.66
C GLY A 27 6.28 -4.07 -5.71
N MET A 28 5.92 -3.58 -6.91
CA MET A 28 5.36 -2.23 -7.06
C MET A 28 4.05 -2.04 -6.29
N LEU A 29 3.13 -3.01 -6.33
CA LEU A 29 1.88 -2.94 -5.58
C LEU A 29 2.12 -2.87 -4.07
N VAL A 30 3.05 -3.67 -3.55
CA VAL A 30 3.44 -3.62 -2.13
C VAL A 30 4.02 -2.26 -1.78
N LEU A 31 4.86 -1.66 -2.63
CA LEU A 31 5.41 -0.33 -2.41
C LEU A 31 4.32 0.75 -2.40
N VAL A 32 3.41 0.74 -3.39
CA VAL A 32 2.31 1.69 -3.47
C VAL A 32 1.43 1.60 -2.22
N LEU A 33 1.05 0.39 -1.80
CA LEU A 33 0.27 0.19 -0.59
C LEU A 33 1.03 0.61 0.66
N GLY A 34 2.33 0.31 0.73
CA GLY A 34 3.21 0.69 1.84
C GLY A 34 3.34 2.20 2.01
N PHE A 35 3.64 2.92 0.93
CA PHE A 35 3.74 4.38 0.95
C PHE A 35 2.38 5.05 1.18
N THR A 36 1.31 4.50 0.61
CA THR A 36 -0.05 4.96 0.89
C THR A 36 -0.38 4.83 2.37
N PHE A 37 -0.10 3.68 2.98
CA PHE A 37 -0.29 3.45 4.41
C PHE A 37 0.55 4.41 5.26
N LEU A 38 1.82 4.62 4.89
CA LEU A 38 2.69 5.56 5.59
C LEU A 38 2.14 6.99 5.52
N GLY A 39 1.71 7.43 4.35
CA GLY A 39 1.08 8.73 4.16
C GLY A 39 -0.18 8.90 5.01
N PHE A 40 -1.07 7.92 5.02
CA PHE A 40 -2.26 7.93 5.88
C PHE A 40 -1.91 7.95 7.37
N LYS A 41 -0.89 7.18 7.78
CA LYS A 41 -0.43 7.13 9.17
C LYS A 41 0.07 8.51 9.63
N GLU A 42 0.85 9.21 8.80
CA GLU A 42 1.36 10.53 9.20
C GLU A 42 0.30 11.63 9.06
N ALA A 43 -0.59 11.54 8.07
CA ALA A 43 -1.76 12.42 7.99
C ALA A 43 -2.61 12.35 9.27
N ARG A 44 -2.90 11.14 9.76
CA ARG A 44 -3.66 10.96 11.01
C ARG A 44 -2.97 11.58 12.23
N LYS A 45 -1.65 11.45 12.35
CA LYS A 45 -0.89 12.06 13.45
C LYS A 45 -0.90 13.60 13.37
N ASN A 46 -0.78 14.14 12.16
CA ASN A 46 -0.80 15.58 11.94
C ASN A 46 -2.18 16.16 12.23
N ASP A 47 -3.25 15.50 11.79
CA ASP A 47 -4.64 15.88 12.12
C ASP A 47 -4.88 15.93 13.63
N GLU A 48 -4.31 15.00 14.38
CA GLU A 48 -4.43 14.98 15.84
C GLU A 48 -3.68 16.16 16.51
N LEU A 49 -2.48 16.49 16.02
CA LEU A 49 -1.71 17.63 16.53
C LEU A 49 -2.37 18.97 16.20
N ILE A 50 -2.91 19.13 14.99
CA ILE A 50 -3.68 20.31 14.58
C ILE A 50 -4.91 20.46 15.48
N ARG A 51 -5.65 19.38 15.74
CA ARG A 51 -6.82 19.40 16.63
C ARG A 51 -6.46 19.83 18.07
N GLN A 52 -5.25 19.57 18.52
CA GLN A 52 -4.74 19.99 19.83
C GLN A 52 -4.18 21.43 19.83
N GLY A 53 -4.23 22.14 18.70
CA GLY A 53 -3.65 23.48 18.55
C GLY A 53 -2.12 23.49 18.55
N ARG A 54 -1.47 22.35 18.30
CA ARG A 54 0.00 22.17 18.32
C ARG A 54 0.58 22.15 16.91
N GLU A 55 0.15 23.08 16.07
CA GLU A 55 0.55 23.14 14.66
C GLU A 55 2.07 23.34 14.49
N ASP A 56 2.70 24.09 15.40
CA ASP A 56 4.16 24.33 15.41
C ASP A 56 4.98 23.03 15.52
N GLU A 57 4.43 22.03 16.21
CA GLU A 57 5.08 20.74 16.42
C GLU A 57 4.95 19.82 15.20
N VAL A 58 3.92 20.03 14.37
CA VAL A 58 3.81 19.38 13.05
C VAL A 58 4.94 19.86 12.15
N LEU A 59 5.17 21.18 12.09
CA LEU A 59 6.24 21.76 11.27
C LEU A 59 7.63 21.30 11.72
N ARG A 60 7.87 21.24 13.04
CA ARG A 60 9.14 20.72 13.57
C ARG A 60 9.37 19.26 13.18
N ARG A 61 8.35 18.40 13.30
CA ARG A 61 8.46 16.97 12.96
C ARG A 61 8.68 16.69 11.48
N MET A 62 8.29 17.59 10.58
CA MET A 62 8.55 17.44 9.14
C MET A 62 9.97 17.86 8.73
N GLN A 63 10.68 18.61 9.59
CA GLN A 63 12.02 19.12 9.33
C GLN A 63 13.13 18.23 9.93
N GLU A 64 12.77 17.25 10.75
CA GLU A 64 13.65 16.22 11.34
C GLU A 64 13.79 15.00 10.41
#